data_AF-A0A4Q1R5K7-F1
#
_entry.id   AF-A0A4Q1R5K7-F1
#
_cell.length_a   1.000
_cell.length_b   1.000
_cell.length_c   1.000
_cell.angle_alpha   90.00
_cell.angle_beta   90.00
_cell.angle_gamma   90.00
#
_symmetry.space_group_name_H-M   'P 1'
#
loop_
_entity.id
_entity.type
_entity.pdbx_description
1 polymer ?
#
loop_
_entity_poly.entity_id
_entity_poly.type
_entity_poly.pdbx_seq_one_letter_code
_entity_poly.pdbx_strand_id
1 'polypeptide(L)'
;MTATMSYAYAVARDDDDTLARALSGLPGVADAPVHLVRQGEMVVAVSPVPEQDFQESALRAHLEDLEWLESVARAHHRVIGALAERTTVLPLRLATVYLDDERVRQMLDARQEAFAGRLSELTAHTEWGVKIYVETPAATERPAAPPAAADLSPGRAYLSHRRAQRHAREDAYREAEEVARRVEDAARHHAVDRVQHRAQQGELARGPGENVINDAYLVPVGHAEGFRADVLRAAEGLTGVRVEVTGPWAPYSFATPPETEPMKRAAP
;
A
#
# COMPACT_ATOMS: atom_id res chain seq x y z
N MET A 1 -17.28 -9.86 30.88
CA MET A 1 -16.51 -10.19 29.67
C MET A 1 -17.01 -9.24 28.59
N THR A 2 -16.14 -8.38 28.06
CA THR A 2 -16.48 -7.59 26.88
C THR A 2 -16.66 -8.56 25.71
N ALA A 3 -17.71 -8.37 24.92
CA ALA A 3 -17.89 -9.18 23.72
C ALA A 3 -16.76 -8.88 22.73
N THR A 4 -16.31 -9.91 22.01
CA THR A 4 -15.14 -9.86 21.14
C THR A 4 -15.49 -10.36 19.74
N MET A 5 -14.82 -9.79 18.75
CA MET A 5 -14.85 -10.22 17.36
C MET A 5 -13.48 -10.80 16.96
N SER A 6 -13.42 -11.58 15.90
CA SER A 6 -12.17 -12.11 15.34
C SER A 6 -11.65 -11.20 14.24
N TYR A 7 -10.56 -10.48 14.49
CA TYR A 7 -9.86 -9.70 13.48
C TYR A 7 -8.96 -10.62 12.65
N ALA A 8 -9.13 -10.63 11.33
CA ALA A 8 -8.40 -11.51 10.42
C ALA A 8 -7.30 -10.78 9.65
N TYR A 9 -6.09 -11.32 9.67
CA TYR A 9 -4.89 -10.69 9.11
C TYR A 9 -4.57 -11.18 7.70
N ALA A 10 -4.33 -12.48 7.55
CA ALA A 10 -3.93 -13.08 6.28
C ALA A 10 -4.30 -14.56 6.23
N VAL A 11 -4.54 -15.04 5.00
CA VAL A 11 -4.66 -16.46 4.68
C VAL A 11 -3.28 -17.00 4.27
N ALA A 12 -2.93 -18.21 4.72
CA ALA A 12 -1.69 -18.88 4.32
C ALA A 12 -1.86 -20.40 4.32
N ARG A 13 -0.88 -21.11 3.77
CA ARG A 13 -0.66 -22.54 4.06
C ARG A 13 0.33 -22.68 5.20
N ASP A 14 0.08 -23.63 6.09
CA ASP A 14 0.96 -23.96 7.21
C ASP A 14 1.33 -25.45 7.11
N ASP A 15 2.10 -25.77 6.07
CA ASP A 15 2.48 -27.13 5.68
C ASP A 15 3.43 -27.79 6.69
N ASP A 16 4.27 -26.98 7.34
CA ASP A 16 5.29 -27.41 8.31
C ASP A 16 4.89 -27.16 9.78
N ASP A 17 3.65 -26.72 10.05
CA ASP A 17 3.13 -26.34 11.39
C ASP A 17 4.04 -25.34 12.15
N THR A 18 4.68 -24.42 11.42
CA THR A 18 5.66 -23.48 12.01
C THR A 18 5.09 -22.08 12.23
N LEU A 19 3.95 -21.74 11.61
CA LEU A 19 3.42 -20.38 11.66
C LEU A 19 2.96 -19.99 13.07
N ALA A 20 2.38 -20.92 13.83
CA ALA A 20 1.97 -20.65 15.22
C ALA A 20 3.15 -20.19 16.09
N ARG A 21 4.34 -20.76 15.88
CA ARG A 21 5.58 -20.37 16.57
C ARG A 21 6.08 -19.00 16.11
N ALA A 22 5.94 -18.66 14.82
CA ALA A 22 6.32 -17.34 14.31
C ALA A 22 5.43 -16.21 14.88
N LEU A 23 4.17 -16.52 15.19
CA LEU A 23 3.21 -15.59 15.79
C LEU A 23 3.26 -15.54 17.32
N SER A 24 3.90 -16.52 17.96
CA SER A 24 3.94 -16.62 19.41
C SER A 24 4.57 -15.39 20.05
N GLY A 25 3.82 -14.70 20.91
CA GLY A 25 4.26 -13.48 21.60
C GLY A 25 4.24 -12.21 20.75
N LEU A 26 3.78 -12.30 19.49
CA LEU A 26 3.57 -11.14 18.64
C LEU A 26 2.22 -10.50 18.98
N PRO A 27 2.17 -9.24 19.44
CA PRO A 27 0.90 -8.57 19.70
C PRO A 27 0.23 -8.18 18.39
N GLY A 28 -1.02 -8.61 18.24
CA GLY A 28 -1.93 -8.17 17.19
C GLY A 28 -2.55 -6.81 17.50
N VAL A 29 -3.61 -6.49 16.76
CA VAL A 29 -4.47 -5.32 17.00
C VAL A 29 -5.07 -5.39 18.40
N ALA A 30 -5.16 -4.23 19.06
CA ALA A 30 -5.56 -4.11 20.46
C ALA A 30 -4.66 -4.92 21.43
N ASP A 31 -3.40 -5.11 21.06
CA ASP A 31 -2.39 -5.90 21.80
C ASP A 31 -2.82 -7.35 22.08
N ALA A 32 -3.79 -7.85 21.32
CA ALA A 32 -4.35 -9.17 21.51
C ALA A 32 -3.39 -10.27 21.01
N PRO A 33 -3.32 -11.43 21.68
CA PRO A 33 -2.53 -12.55 21.19
C PRO A 33 -3.08 -13.05 19.85
N VAL A 34 -2.18 -13.31 18.91
CA VAL A 34 -2.52 -13.84 17.59
C VAL A 34 -2.52 -15.36 17.63
N HIS A 35 -3.55 -15.98 17.06
CA HIS A 35 -3.65 -17.42 16.89
C HIS A 35 -4.10 -17.80 15.47
N LEU A 36 -3.97 -19.08 15.13
CA LEU A 36 -4.35 -19.61 13.84
C LEU A 36 -5.72 -20.28 13.91
N VAL A 37 -6.61 -19.91 13.00
CA VAL A 37 -7.83 -20.65 12.69
C VAL A 37 -7.55 -21.51 11.46
N ARG A 38 -7.65 -22.83 11.62
CA ARG A 38 -7.34 -23.80 10.56
C ARG A 38 -8.62 -24.37 9.95
N GLN A 39 -8.60 -24.56 8.63
CA GLN A 39 -9.57 -25.36 7.89
C GLN A 39 -8.88 -26.06 6.72
N GLY A 40 -8.81 -27.39 6.78
CA GLY A 40 -7.98 -28.19 5.86
C GLY A 40 -6.51 -27.79 5.93
N GLU A 41 -5.89 -27.56 4.77
CA GLU A 41 -4.48 -27.17 4.61
C GLU A 41 -4.24 -25.66 4.82
N MET A 42 -5.31 -24.88 4.95
CA MET A 42 -5.21 -23.43 5.09
C MET A 42 -5.43 -22.96 6.52
N VAL A 43 -4.79 -21.84 6.82
CA VAL A 43 -4.93 -21.13 8.07
C VAL A 43 -5.23 -19.66 7.83
N VAL A 44 -5.91 -19.04 8.79
CA VAL A 44 -6.01 -17.59 8.92
C VAL A 44 -5.42 -17.20 10.26
N ALA A 45 -4.46 -16.28 10.24
CA ALA A 45 -4.05 -15.61 11.48
C ALA A 45 -5.13 -14.64 11.91
N VAL A 46 -5.55 -14.76 13.17
CA VAL A 46 -6.59 -13.92 13.77
C VAL A 46 -6.19 -13.47 15.18
N SER A 47 -6.84 -12.44 15.70
CA SER A 47 -6.79 -12.11 17.13
C SER A 47 -8.14 -11.55 17.59
N PRO A 48 -8.51 -11.72 18.86
CA PRO A 48 -9.74 -11.12 19.39
C PRO A 48 -9.60 -9.60 19.47
N VAL A 49 -10.65 -8.87 19.09
CA VAL A 49 -10.75 -7.42 19.24
C VAL A 49 -12.07 -7.03 19.92
N PRO A 50 -12.14 -5.92 20.67
CA PRO A 50 -13.36 -5.49 21.34
C PRO A 50 -14.48 -5.19 20.33
N GLU A 51 -15.65 -5.83 20.47
CA GLU A 51 -16.77 -5.62 19.55
C GLU A 51 -17.20 -4.15 19.49
N GLN A 52 -17.16 -3.46 20.63
CA GLN A 52 -17.55 -2.05 20.75
C GLN A 52 -16.75 -1.10 19.85
N ASP A 53 -15.50 -1.43 19.51
CA ASP A 53 -14.60 -0.61 18.68
C ASP A 53 -14.61 -1.06 17.21
N PHE A 54 -14.97 -2.31 16.94
CA PHE A 54 -14.86 -2.95 15.62
C PHE A 54 -16.20 -3.27 14.95
N GLN A 55 -17.33 -3.05 15.63
CA GLN A 55 -18.64 -3.01 15.00
C GLN A 55 -18.71 -1.87 13.96
N GLU A 56 -19.51 -2.06 12.92
CA GLU A 56 -19.51 -1.22 11.70
C GLU A 56 -19.59 0.30 11.98
N SER A 57 -20.46 0.73 12.90
CA SER A 57 -20.64 2.14 13.24
C SER A 57 -19.43 2.75 13.97
N ALA A 58 -18.87 2.03 14.94
CA ALA A 58 -17.71 2.46 15.70
C ALA A 58 -16.45 2.44 14.84
N LEU A 59 -16.27 1.38 14.05
CA LEU A 59 -15.15 1.25 13.13
C LEU A 59 -15.10 2.44 12.17
N ARG A 60 -16.25 2.85 11.61
CA ARG A 60 -16.31 4.00 10.71
C ARG A 60 -15.82 5.30 11.37
N ALA A 61 -16.16 5.54 12.64
CA ALA A 61 -15.69 6.70 13.38
C ALA A 61 -14.17 6.59 13.67
N HIS A 62 -13.70 5.40 14.06
CA HIS A 62 -12.29 5.16 14.33
C HIS A 62 -11.39 5.25 13.08
N LEU A 63 -11.92 4.98 11.88
CA LEU A 63 -11.19 5.18 10.64
C LEU A 63 -10.92 6.67 10.32
N GLU A 64 -11.61 7.60 10.98
CA GLU A 64 -11.33 9.04 10.91
C GLU A 64 -10.27 9.47 11.95
N ASP A 65 -9.98 8.62 12.94
CA ASP A 65 -8.91 8.81 13.92
C ASP A 65 -7.58 8.27 13.35
N LEU A 66 -6.70 9.19 12.97
CA LEU A 66 -5.42 8.85 12.36
C LEU A 66 -4.48 8.08 13.29
N GLU A 67 -4.49 8.38 14.60
CA GLU A 67 -3.61 7.71 15.57
C GLU A 67 -4.07 6.27 15.79
N TRP A 68 -5.39 6.08 15.92
CA TRP A 68 -5.97 4.74 16.01
C TRP A 68 -5.73 3.93 14.74
N LEU A 69 -5.99 4.53 13.56
CA LEU A 69 -5.78 3.87 12.27
C LEU A 69 -4.31 3.48 12.07
N GLU A 70 -3.37 4.36 12.42
CA GLU A 70 -1.94 4.06 12.36
C GLU A 70 -1.58 2.89 13.27
N SER A 71 -2.08 2.86 14.51
CA SER A 71 -1.85 1.76 15.45
C SER A 71 -2.35 0.43 14.89
N VAL A 72 -3.59 0.40 14.39
CA VAL A 72 -4.19 -0.79 13.78
C VAL A 72 -3.41 -1.24 12.54
N ALA A 73 -3.04 -0.31 11.66
CA ALA A 73 -2.26 -0.60 10.45
C ALA A 73 -0.88 -1.17 10.77
N ARG A 74 -0.18 -0.61 11.77
CA ARG A 74 1.14 -1.12 12.21
C ARG A 74 1.04 -2.54 12.78
N ALA A 75 0.06 -2.80 13.65
CA ALA A 75 -0.15 -4.14 14.21
C ALA A 75 -0.52 -5.15 13.11
N HIS A 76 -1.44 -4.78 12.23
CA HIS A 76 -1.84 -5.59 11.08
C HIS A 76 -0.66 -5.94 10.18
N HIS A 77 0.14 -4.94 9.79
CA HIS A 77 1.30 -5.16 8.94
C HIS A 77 2.37 -6.02 9.61
N ARG A 78 2.59 -5.85 10.92
CA ARG A 78 3.56 -6.65 11.68
C ARG A 78 3.22 -8.14 11.66
N VAL A 79 1.96 -8.49 11.89
CA VAL A 79 1.49 -9.89 11.85
C VAL A 79 1.69 -10.49 10.45
N ILE A 80 1.32 -9.76 9.42
CA ILE A 80 1.46 -10.22 8.04
C ILE A 80 2.93 -10.36 7.64
N GLY A 81 3.79 -9.42 8.04
CA GLY A 81 5.23 -9.49 7.81
C GLY A 81 5.84 -10.74 8.43
N ALA A 82 5.50 -11.05 9.69
CA ALA A 82 5.99 -12.25 10.37
C ALA A 82 5.59 -13.56 9.66
N LEU A 83 4.41 -13.60 9.04
CA LEU A 83 3.97 -14.74 8.23
C LEU A 83 4.67 -14.78 6.86
N ALA A 84 4.82 -13.62 6.21
CA ALA A 84 5.45 -13.50 4.89
C ALA A 84 6.94 -13.88 4.91
N GLU A 85 7.61 -13.76 6.07
CA GLU A 85 8.98 -14.29 6.27
C GLU A 85 9.05 -15.83 6.22
N ARG A 86 7.92 -16.52 6.38
CA ARG A 86 7.86 -17.99 6.47
C ARG A 86 7.23 -18.63 5.25
N THR A 87 6.22 -18.00 4.67
CA THR A 87 5.44 -18.58 3.58
C THR A 87 4.79 -17.50 2.72
N THR A 88 4.20 -17.91 1.61
CA THR A 88 3.36 -17.04 0.80
C THR A 88 2.06 -16.79 1.54
N VAL A 89 1.64 -15.53 1.59
CA VAL A 89 0.44 -15.09 2.31
C VAL A 89 -0.49 -14.32 1.39
N LEU A 90 -1.79 -14.37 1.67
CA LEU A 90 -2.79 -13.48 1.11
C LEU A 90 -3.21 -12.49 2.21
N PRO A 91 -2.63 -11.27 2.22
CA PRO A 91 -3.09 -10.22 3.10
C PRO A 91 -4.60 -9.97 2.92
N LEU A 92 -5.34 -10.00 4.03
CA LEU A 92 -6.72 -9.51 4.04
C LEU A 92 -6.70 -7.99 4.20
N ARG A 93 -7.80 -7.34 3.79
CA ARG A 93 -7.90 -5.89 3.93
C ARG A 93 -7.83 -5.50 5.41
N LEU A 94 -7.28 -4.32 5.67
CA LEU A 94 -7.30 -3.72 7.00
C LEU A 94 -8.74 -3.70 7.55
N ALA A 95 -8.89 -4.02 8.83
CA ALA A 95 -10.17 -4.08 9.53
C ALA A 95 -11.15 -5.14 8.97
N THR A 96 -10.64 -6.24 8.41
CA THR A 96 -11.46 -7.42 8.14
C THR A 96 -11.77 -8.15 9.46
N VAL A 97 -13.01 -8.05 9.92
CA VAL A 97 -13.46 -8.67 11.19
C VAL A 97 -14.62 -9.65 10.95
N TYR A 98 -14.67 -10.69 11.79
CA TYR A 98 -15.72 -11.69 11.83
C TYR A 98 -16.32 -11.75 13.24
N LEU A 99 -17.57 -12.23 13.35
CA LEU A 99 -18.23 -12.37 14.65
C LEU A 99 -17.46 -13.30 15.58
N ASP A 100 -16.87 -14.37 15.05
CA ASP A 100 -16.10 -15.36 15.79
C ASP A 100 -15.21 -16.17 14.84
N ASP A 101 -14.37 -17.02 15.43
CA ASP A 101 -13.48 -17.94 14.69
C ASP A 101 -14.24 -18.96 13.85
N GLU A 102 -15.49 -19.28 14.20
CA GLU A 102 -16.31 -20.23 13.43
C GLU A 102 -16.71 -19.63 12.07
N ARG A 103 -17.04 -18.33 12.03
CA ARG A 103 -17.22 -17.60 10.77
C ARG A 103 -15.93 -17.52 9.95
N VAL A 104 -14.77 -17.45 10.59
CA VAL A 104 -13.48 -17.50 9.89
C VAL A 104 -13.26 -18.88 9.25
N ARG A 105 -13.56 -19.98 9.96
CA ARG A 105 -13.50 -21.34 9.39
C ARG A 105 -14.45 -21.49 8.19
N GLN A 106 -15.68 -21.02 8.33
CA GLN A 106 -16.67 -21.05 7.24
C GLN A 106 -16.20 -20.26 6.01
N MET A 107 -15.52 -19.13 6.22
CA MET A 107 -14.95 -18.34 5.12
C MET A 107 -13.81 -19.07 4.42
N LEU A 108 -12.92 -19.73 5.16
CA LEU A 108 -11.88 -20.58 4.59
C LEU A 108 -12.46 -21.74 3.77
N ASP A 109 -13.47 -22.41 4.31
CA ASP A 109 -14.13 -23.56 3.66
C ASP A 109 -14.77 -23.14 2.33
N ALA A 110 -15.57 -22.07 2.36
CA ALA A 110 -16.30 -21.59 1.19
C ALA A 110 -15.40 -21.07 0.06
N ARG A 111 -14.15 -20.71 0.36
CA ARG A 111 -13.22 -20.09 -0.60
C ARG A 111 -11.92 -20.89 -0.75
N GLN A 112 -11.96 -22.17 -0.39
CA GLN A 112 -10.78 -23.02 -0.30
C GLN A 112 -9.96 -23.00 -1.60
N GLU A 113 -10.63 -23.32 -2.72
CA GLU A 113 -9.97 -23.43 -4.02
C GLU A 113 -9.43 -22.07 -4.51
N ALA A 114 -10.19 -20.99 -4.28
CA ALA A 114 -9.79 -19.64 -4.67
C ALA A 114 -8.53 -19.17 -3.94
N PHE A 115 -8.45 -19.40 -2.63
CA PHE A 115 -7.26 -19.08 -1.86
C PHE A 115 -6.07 -19.97 -2.24
N ALA A 116 -6.30 -21.27 -2.42
CA ALA A 116 -5.24 -22.19 -2.82
C ALA A 116 -4.65 -21.82 -4.20
N GLY A 117 -5.50 -21.47 -5.17
CA GLY A 117 -5.07 -21.00 -6.49
C GLY A 117 -4.25 -19.72 -6.37
N ARG A 118 -4.75 -18.72 -5.62
CA ARG A 118 -4.06 -17.43 -5.49
C ARG A 118 -2.74 -17.52 -4.74
N LEU A 119 -2.65 -18.31 -3.69
CA LEU A 119 -1.38 -18.60 -3.00
C LEU A 119 -0.37 -19.25 -3.95
N SER A 120 -0.83 -20.17 -4.81
CA SER A 120 0.04 -20.85 -5.78
C SER A 120 0.57 -19.87 -6.84
N GLU A 121 -0.27 -18.96 -7.34
CA GLU A 121 0.14 -17.91 -8.29
C GLU A 121 1.17 -16.94 -7.69
N LEU A 122 1.02 -16.61 -6.40
CA LEU A 122 1.89 -15.65 -5.70
C LEU A 122 3.13 -16.29 -5.08
N THR A 123 3.27 -17.62 -5.18
CA THR A 123 4.42 -18.34 -4.62
C THR A 123 5.72 -17.82 -5.22
N ALA A 124 6.72 -17.55 -4.36
CA ALA A 124 8.03 -17.02 -4.75
C ALA A 124 7.98 -15.64 -5.45
N HIS A 125 6.96 -14.83 -5.16
CA HIS A 125 6.85 -13.45 -5.61
C HIS A 125 6.79 -12.48 -4.42
N THR A 126 7.21 -11.24 -4.66
CA THR A 126 7.12 -10.13 -3.71
C THR A 126 6.53 -8.91 -4.39
N GLU A 127 5.84 -8.07 -3.63
CA GLU A 127 5.30 -6.81 -4.13
C GLU A 127 6.28 -5.67 -3.92
N TRP A 128 6.41 -4.81 -4.93
CA TRP A 128 7.20 -3.59 -4.90
C TRP A 128 6.33 -2.40 -5.29
N GLY A 129 6.28 -1.39 -4.42
CA GLY A 129 5.57 -0.14 -4.68
C GLY A 129 6.49 0.89 -5.31
N VAL A 130 6.07 1.52 -6.40
CA VAL A 130 6.78 2.63 -7.04
C VAL A 130 5.88 3.85 -7.11
N LYS A 131 6.36 4.96 -6.55
CA LYS A 131 5.64 6.23 -6.54
C LYS A 131 6.48 7.32 -7.20
N ILE A 132 5.84 8.16 -8.01
CA ILE A 132 6.48 9.32 -8.65
C ILE A 132 5.75 10.57 -8.19
N TYR A 133 6.53 11.55 -7.75
CA TYR A 133 6.06 12.83 -7.24
C TYR A 133 6.64 13.96 -8.09
N VAL A 134 5.80 14.91 -8.50
CA VAL A 134 6.24 16.22 -9.02
C VAL A 134 6.47 17.14 -7.83
N GLU A 135 7.70 17.59 -7.63
CA GLU A 135 8.01 18.48 -6.52
C GLU A 135 7.43 19.88 -6.77
N THR A 136 6.70 20.41 -5.78
CA THR A 136 6.33 21.83 -5.80
C THR A 136 7.51 22.61 -5.22
N PRO A 137 8.05 23.64 -5.92
CA PRO A 137 9.05 24.51 -5.34
C PRO A 137 8.53 25.04 -4.01
N ALA A 138 9.30 24.85 -2.93
CA ALA A 138 8.89 25.33 -1.62
C ALA A 138 8.61 26.84 -1.70
N ALA A 139 7.44 27.28 -1.25
CA ALA A 139 7.10 28.71 -1.14
C ALA A 139 7.90 29.44 -0.03
N THR A 140 9.06 28.89 0.36
CA THR A 140 9.97 29.40 1.39
C THR A 140 11.31 29.75 0.78
N GLU A 141 11.29 30.68 -0.16
CA GLU A 141 12.23 31.78 -0.11
C GLU A 141 11.38 33.05 -0.15
N ARG A 142 11.24 33.73 1.00
CA ARG A 142 11.09 35.19 0.94
C ARG A 142 12.17 35.64 -0.03
N PRO A 143 11.86 36.40 -1.09
CA PRO A 143 12.88 36.80 -2.03
C PRO A 143 13.99 37.47 -1.22
N ALA A 144 15.19 36.86 -1.21
CA ALA A 144 16.38 37.64 -0.96
C ALA A 144 16.27 38.82 -1.92
N ALA A 145 16.25 40.04 -1.37
CA ALA A 145 16.02 41.25 -2.15
C ALA A 145 16.83 41.16 -3.46
N PRO A 146 16.19 41.27 -4.64
CA PRO A 146 16.89 41.02 -5.88
C PRO A 146 18.07 41.98 -5.97
N PRO A 147 19.27 41.53 -6.38
CA PRO A 147 20.29 42.46 -6.83
C PRO A 147 19.65 43.25 -7.96
N ALA A 148 19.75 44.57 -7.88
CA ALA A 148 19.06 45.54 -8.73
C ALA A 148 19.01 45.13 -10.22
N ALA A 149 17.95 44.43 -10.61
CA ALA A 149 17.54 44.27 -11.99
C ALA A 149 16.59 45.44 -12.27
N ALA A 150 17.12 46.41 -12.99
CA ALA A 150 16.42 47.61 -13.43
C ALA A 150 15.10 47.29 -14.18
N ASP A 151 14.12 48.18 -13.99
CA ASP A 151 13.00 48.48 -14.90
C ASP A 151 11.78 47.54 -15.06
N LEU A 152 11.32 46.85 -14.01
CA LEU A 152 9.97 46.25 -14.03
C LEU A 152 9.06 46.78 -12.91
N SER A 153 7.83 47.15 -13.26
CA SER A 153 6.81 47.49 -12.26
C SER A 153 6.47 46.27 -11.39
N PRO A 154 6.09 46.45 -10.11
CA PRO A 154 5.78 45.35 -9.20
C PRO A 154 4.77 44.33 -9.76
N GLY A 155 3.80 44.79 -10.55
CA GLY A 155 2.84 43.92 -11.26
C GLY A 155 3.46 43.10 -12.40
N ARG A 156 4.44 43.64 -13.14
CA ARG A 156 5.18 42.90 -14.18
C ARG A 156 6.15 41.88 -13.59
N ALA A 157 6.81 42.21 -12.48
CA ALA A 157 7.64 41.27 -11.74
C ALA A 157 6.82 40.08 -11.20
N TYR A 158 5.64 40.35 -10.62
CA TYR A 158 4.71 39.31 -10.17
C TYR A 158 4.21 38.42 -11.31
N LEU A 159 3.79 38.99 -12.44
CA LEU A 159 3.33 38.21 -13.61
C LEU A 159 4.47 37.40 -14.25
N SER A 160 5.70 37.94 -14.30
CA SER A 160 6.88 37.23 -14.79
C SER A 160 7.23 36.05 -13.89
N HIS A 161 7.22 36.25 -12.57
CA HIS A 161 7.46 35.18 -11.60
C HIS A 161 6.39 34.08 -11.69
N ARG A 162 5.11 34.46 -11.79
CA ARG A 162 4.00 33.51 -11.96
C ARG A 162 4.08 32.73 -13.27
N ARG A 163 4.54 33.37 -14.36
CA ARG A 163 4.76 32.70 -15.65
C ARG A 163 5.94 31.73 -15.60
N ALA A 164 7.05 32.12 -14.96
CA ALA A 164 8.20 31.26 -14.75
C ALA A 164 7.84 30.04 -13.89
N GLN A 165 7.08 30.24 -12.81
CA GLN A 165 6.59 29.15 -11.96
C GLN A 165 5.67 28.19 -12.72
N ARG A 166 4.80 28.71 -13.59
CA ARG A 166 3.94 27.87 -14.44
C ARG A 166 4.76 27.05 -15.43
N HIS A 167 5.72 27.66 -16.11
CA HIS A 167 6.61 26.95 -17.04
C HIS A 167 7.43 25.88 -16.33
N ALA A 168 8.03 26.19 -15.18
CA ALA A 168 8.76 25.22 -14.37
C ALA A 168 7.88 24.03 -13.94
N ARG A 169 6.61 24.28 -13.59
CA ARG A 169 5.65 23.21 -13.31
C ARG A 169 5.37 22.38 -14.57
N GLU A 170 5.06 23.01 -15.70
CA GLU A 170 4.82 22.29 -16.97
C GLU A 170 6.04 21.44 -17.39
N ASP A 171 7.26 21.94 -17.17
CA ASP A 171 8.50 21.21 -17.41
C ASP A 171 8.61 19.99 -16.49
N ALA A 172 8.36 20.16 -15.18
CA ALA A 172 8.42 19.08 -14.21
C ALA A 172 7.38 17.97 -14.47
N TYR A 173 6.18 18.30 -14.98
CA TYR A 173 5.21 17.29 -15.39
C TYR A 173 5.67 16.51 -16.63
N ARG A 174 6.26 17.19 -17.63
CA ARG A 174 6.82 16.52 -18.80
C ARG A 174 7.96 15.58 -18.41
N GLU A 175 8.83 16.04 -17.51
CA GLU A 175 9.90 15.22 -16.97
C GLU A 175 9.34 14.03 -16.19
N ALA A 176 8.32 14.22 -15.36
CA ALA A 176 7.67 13.13 -14.64
C ALA A 176 7.05 12.08 -15.57
N GLU A 177 6.45 12.48 -16.70
CA GLU A 177 5.96 11.55 -17.71
C GLU A 177 7.08 10.76 -18.39
N GLU A 178 8.20 11.41 -18.70
CA GLU A 178 9.39 10.74 -19.26
C GLU A 178 9.99 9.73 -18.28
N VAL A 179 10.06 10.10 -17.00
CA VAL A 179 10.51 9.22 -15.91
C VAL A 179 9.56 8.05 -15.74
N ALA A 180 8.25 8.31 -15.73
CA ALA A 180 7.24 7.25 -15.60
C ALA A 180 7.41 6.20 -16.69
N ARG A 181 7.64 6.63 -17.95
CA ARG A 181 7.93 5.70 -19.06
C ARG A 181 9.20 4.90 -18.83
N ARG A 182 10.31 5.55 -18.45
CA ARG A 182 11.59 4.86 -18.17
C ARG A 182 11.49 3.85 -17.04
N VAL A 183 10.82 4.24 -15.95
CA VAL A 183 10.58 3.41 -14.77
C VAL A 183 9.69 2.23 -15.12
N GLU A 184 8.61 2.46 -15.86
CA GLU A 184 7.72 1.40 -16.33
C GLU A 184 8.46 0.40 -17.21
N ASP A 185 9.25 0.88 -18.17
CA ASP A 185 10.05 0.01 -19.04
C ASP A 185 11.04 -0.82 -18.23
N ALA A 186 11.78 -0.21 -17.30
CA ALA A 186 12.69 -0.93 -16.40
C ALA A 186 11.96 -1.97 -15.55
N ALA A 187 10.82 -1.61 -14.96
CA ALA A 187 10.00 -2.48 -14.13
C ALA A 187 9.48 -3.71 -14.91
N ARG A 188 9.02 -3.51 -16.15
CA ARG A 188 8.48 -4.58 -17.02
C ARG A 188 9.50 -5.67 -17.38
N HIS A 189 10.80 -5.40 -17.27
CA HIS A 189 11.83 -6.43 -17.50
C HIS A 189 11.88 -7.48 -16.38
N HIS A 190 11.38 -7.15 -15.18
CA HIS A 190 11.48 -7.99 -13.99
C HIS A 190 10.12 -8.40 -13.43
N ALA A 191 9.12 -7.53 -13.54
CA ALA A 191 7.79 -7.76 -12.99
C ALA A 191 6.93 -8.66 -13.89
N VAL A 192 6.15 -9.54 -13.29
CA VAL A 192 5.20 -10.42 -13.98
C VAL A 192 3.79 -9.85 -14.04
N ASP A 193 3.47 -8.91 -13.14
CA ASP A 193 2.17 -8.23 -13.09
C ASP A 193 2.32 -6.81 -12.51
N ARG A 194 1.34 -5.93 -12.78
CA ARG A 194 1.29 -4.54 -12.33
C ARG A 194 -0.14 -4.15 -11.98
N VAL A 195 -0.29 -3.52 -10.81
CA VAL A 195 -1.54 -2.84 -10.41
C VAL A 195 -1.26 -1.34 -10.31
N GLN A 196 -1.99 -0.54 -11.08
CA GLN A 196 -1.95 0.92 -10.98
C GLN A 196 -2.99 1.39 -9.96
N HIS A 197 -2.52 1.99 -8.86
CA HIS A 197 -3.40 2.61 -7.87
C HIS A 197 -3.69 4.06 -8.24
N ARG A 198 -4.79 4.60 -7.70
CA ARG A 198 -5.05 6.03 -7.79
C ARG A 198 -3.91 6.77 -7.09
N ALA A 199 -3.41 7.80 -7.75
CA ALA A 199 -2.46 8.73 -7.15
C ALA A 199 -3.11 9.34 -5.89
N GLN A 200 -2.37 9.34 -4.77
CA GLN A 200 -2.89 9.84 -3.50
C GLN A 200 -3.19 11.34 -3.59
N GLN A 201 -4.44 11.74 -3.33
CA GLN A 201 -4.91 13.12 -3.25
C GLN A 201 -5.56 13.36 -1.87
N GLY A 202 -5.41 14.55 -1.28
CA GLY A 202 -6.09 14.93 -0.02
C GLY A 202 -5.16 15.15 1.18
N GLU A 203 -5.74 15.32 2.39
CA GLU A 203 -5.01 15.70 3.62
C GLU A 203 -3.95 14.70 4.11
N LEU A 204 -3.97 13.46 3.60
CA LEU A 204 -2.95 12.42 3.84
C LEU A 204 -1.71 12.59 2.94
N ALA A 205 -1.79 13.43 1.90
CA ALA A 205 -0.66 13.80 1.03
C ALA A 205 0.13 14.99 1.59
N ARG A 206 0.35 15.05 2.93
CA ARG A 206 1.17 16.08 3.60
C ARG A 206 2.67 15.85 3.40
N GLY A 207 3.08 15.65 2.15
CA GLY A 207 4.48 15.63 1.72
C GLY A 207 4.74 16.72 0.67
N PRO A 208 6.01 17.12 0.46
CA PRO A 208 6.33 18.02 -0.65
C PRO A 208 6.10 17.30 -1.98
N GLY A 209 5.18 17.83 -2.78
CA GLY A 209 4.94 17.41 -4.17
C GLY A 209 3.61 16.68 -4.41
N GLU A 210 3.19 16.65 -5.68
CA GLU A 210 1.99 15.98 -6.16
C GLU A 210 2.34 14.56 -6.61
N ASN A 211 1.72 13.54 -6.01
CA ASN A 211 1.87 12.16 -6.49
C ASN A 211 1.19 12.04 -7.86
N VAL A 212 1.93 11.58 -8.87
CA VAL A 212 1.42 11.38 -10.24
C VAL A 212 1.38 9.91 -10.64
N ILE A 213 2.21 9.07 -10.02
CA ILE A 213 2.19 7.61 -10.19
C ILE A 213 2.23 6.94 -8.82
N ASN A 214 1.46 5.86 -8.68
CA ASN A 214 1.40 4.98 -7.52
C ASN A 214 1.13 3.56 -8.00
N ASP A 215 2.18 2.85 -8.38
CA ASP A 215 2.09 1.50 -8.94
C ASP A 215 2.58 0.46 -7.95
N ALA A 216 2.00 -0.73 -8.02
CA ALA A 216 2.50 -1.94 -7.40
C ALA A 216 2.92 -2.93 -8.48
N TYR A 217 4.08 -3.56 -8.30
CA TYR A 217 4.65 -4.54 -9.21
C TYR A 217 4.82 -5.87 -8.49
N LEU A 218 4.38 -6.96 -9.12
CA LEU A 218 4.63 -8.32 -8.64
C LEU A 218 5.92 -8.83 -9.27
N VAL A 219 6.93 -9.10 -8.44
CA VAL A 219 8.29 -9.42 -8.89
C VAL A 219 8.71 -10.78 -8.34
N PRO A 220 9.17 -11.73 -9.19
CA PRO A 220 9.77 -12.97 -8.71
C PRO A 220 10.94 -12.67 -7.77
N VAL A 221 11.06 -13.41 -6.67
CA VAL A 221 12.07 -13.14 -5.61
C VAL A 221 13.50 -13.09 -6.17
N GLY A 222 13.83 -13.95 -7.15
CA GLY A 222 15.16 -13.96 -7.79
C GLY A 222 15.48 -12.71 -8.63
N HIS A 223 14.48 -11.89 -8.97
CA HIS A 223 14.62 -10.68 -9.78
C HIS A 223 14.50 -9.40 -8.95
N ALA A 224 14.22 -9.50 -7.64
CA ALA A 224 13.90 -8.36 -6.78
C ALA A 224 15.02 -7.29 -6.70
N GLU A 225 16.28 -7.72 -6.53
CA GLU A 225 17.43 -6.82 -6.52
C GLU A 225 17.63 -6.12 -7.87
N GLY A 226 17.48 -6.85 -8.97
CA GLY A 226 17.58 -6.32 -10.33
C GLY A 226 16.49 -5.28 -10.61
N PHE A 227 15.25 -5.61 -10.26
CA PHE A 227 14.11 -4.68 -10.33
C PHE A 227 14.41 -3.38 -9.59
N ARG A 228 14.81 -3.46 -8.32
CA ARG A 228 15.08 -2.26 -7.51
C ARG A 228 16.21 -1.43 -8.11
N ALA A 229 17.30 -2.06 -8.53
CA ALA A 229 18.46 -1.37 -9.08
C ALA A 229 18.12 -0.65 -10.41
N ASP A 230 17.42 -1.33 -11.33
CA ASP A 230 17.12 -0.76 -12.64
C ASP A 230 16.05 0.33 -12.56
N VAL A 231 15.05 0.20 -11.68
CA VAL A 231 14.05 1.25 -11.42
C VAL A 231 14.72 2.50 -10.83
N LEU A 232 15.62 2.34 -9.85
CA LEU A 232 16.34 3.47 -9.27
C LEU A 232 17.27 4.14 -10.29
N ARG A 233 17.95 3.35 -11.13
CA ARG A 233 18.79 3.87 -12.23
C ARG A 233 17.95 4.63 -13.27
N ALA A 234 16.78 4.11 -13.62
CA ALA A 234 15.84 4.77 -14.52
C ALA A 234 15.35 6.12 -13.97
N ALA A 235 15.34 6.26 -12.65
CA ALA A 235 15.02 7.47 -11.90
C ALA A 235 16.23 8.38 -11.59
N GLU A 236 17.41 8.14 -12.16
CA GLU A 236 18.56 9.05 -12.01
C GLU A 236 18.45 10.27 -12.94
N GLY A 237 19.12 11.36 -12.54
CA GLY A 237 19.25 12.58 -13.34
C GLY A 237 18.03 13.51 -13.34
N LEU A 238 17.15 13.37 -12.35
CA LEU A 238 15.87 14.08 -12.30
C LEU A 238 15.99 15.41 -11.57
N THR A 239 15.33 16.44 -12.11
CA THR A 239 15.17 17.74 -11.46
C THR A 239 13.67 18.00 -11.23
N GLY A 240 13.26 18.25 -9.98
CA GLY A 240 11.86 18.53 -9.67
C GLY A 240 10.92 17.31 -9.73
N VAL A 241 11.47 16.10 -9.85
CA VAL A 241 10.74 14.83 -9.76
C VAL A 241 11.41 13.94 -8.73
N ARG A 242 10.60 13.33 -7.86
CA ARG A 242 11.06 12.37 -6.85
C ARG A 242 10.41 11.02 -7.08
N VAL A 243 11.23 9.97 -7.13
CA VAL A 243 10.77 8.58 -7.25
C VAL A 243 11.04 7.86 -5.94
N GLU A 244 10.03 7.18 -5.41
CA GLU A 244 10.14 6.32 -4.24
C GLU A 244 9.88 4.87 -4.63
N VAL A 245 10.78 3.98 -4.20
CA VAL A 245 10.64 2.53 -4.36
C VAL A 245 10.55 1.92 -2.97
N THR A 246 9.50 1.16 -2.71
CA THR A 246 9.23 0.53 -1.42
C THR A 246 9.03 -0.98 -1.59
N GLY A 247 9.49 -1.76 -0.61
CA GLY A 247 9.42 -3.21 -0.63
C GLY A 247 10.74 -3.86 -0.22
N PRO A 248 10.82 -5.20 -0.23
CA PRO A 248 9.75 -6.11 -0.65
C PRO A 248 8.60 -6.15 0.37
N TRP A 249 7.37 -6.20 -0.11
CA TRP A 249 6.16 -6.33 0.70
C TRP A 249 5.47 -7.68 0.44
N ALA A 250 4.62 -8.09 1.39
CA ALA A 250 3.58 -9.09 1.11
C ALA A 250 2.68 -8.58 -0.03
N PRO A 251 2.08 -9.47 -0.85
CA PRO A 251 1.42 -9.09 -2.09
C PRO A 251 0.00 -8.51 -1.89
N TYR A 252 -0.14 -7.43 -1.10
CA TYR A 252 -1.41 -6.78 -0.80
C TYR A 252 -2.25 -6.44 -2.04
N SER A 253 -1.62 -5.84 -3.06
CA SER A 253 -2.28 -5.38 -4.28
C SER A 253 -2.72 -6.54 -5.17
N PHE A 254 -2.12 -7.72 -4.98
CA PHE A 254 -2.38 -8.92 -5.76
C PHE A 254 -3.13 -10.00 -4.97
N ALA A 255 -3.37 -9.82 -3.67
CA ALA A 255 -3.96 -10.84 -2.79
C ALA A 255 -5.43 -11.15 -3.12
N THR A 256 -6.17 -10.14 -3.58
CA THR A 256 -7.57 -10.29 -3.99
C THR A 256 -7.64 -10.19 -5.51
N PRO A 257 -8.32 -11.12 -6.21
CA PRO A 257 -8.66 -10.90 -7.62
C PRO A 257 -9.44 -9.58 -7.74
N PRO A 258 -9.25 -8.77 -8.80
CA PRO A 258 -10.09 -7.61 -9.02
C PRO A 258 -11.56 -8.06 -8.96
N GLU A 259 -12.35 -7.44 -8.08
CA GLU A 259 -13.76 -7.79 -7.91
C GLU A 259 -14.43 -7.74 -9.28
N THR A 260 -14.92 -8.87 -9.80
CA THR A 260 -16.07 -8.82 -10.69
C THR A 260 -17.17 -8.15 -9.90
N GLU A 261 -17.48 -6.90 -10.25
CA GLU A 261 -18.50 -6.08 -9.59
C GLU A 261 -19.73 -6.95 -9.26
N PRO A 262 -20.24 -6.91 -8.02
CA PRO A 262 -21.51 -7.57 -7.74
C PRO A 262 -22.56 -6.95 -8.65
N MET A 263 -23.11 -7.79 -9.53
CA MET A 263 -24.22 -7.50 -10.42
C MET A 263 -25.27 -6.73 -9.61
N LYS A 264 -25.47 -5.45 -9.95
CA LYS A 264 -26.52 -4.61 -9.37
C LYS A 264 -27.80 -5.44 -9.35
N ARG A 265 -28.29 -5.77 -8.15
CA ARG A 265 -29.64 -6.30 -8.00
C ARG A 265 -30.58 -5.29 -8.65
N ALA A 266 -31.15 -5.68 -9.80
CA ALA A 266 -32.35 -5.04 -10.31
C ALA A 266 -33.38 -5.13 -9.19
N ALA A 267 -33.81 -3.98 -8.68
CA ALA A 267 -34.96 -3.92 -7.79
C ALA A 267 -36.21 -4.33 -8.60
N PRO A 268 -37.16 -5.04 -7.97
CA PRO A 268 -38.42 -5.41 -8.59
C PRO A 268 -39.28 -4.20 -8.95
#